data_AF-A0A3C1GSB7-F1
#
_entry.id   AF-A0A3C1GSB7-F1
#
_cell.length_a   1.000
_cell.length_b   1.000
_cell.length_c   1.000
_cell.angle_alpha   90.00
_cell.angle_beta   90.00
_cell.angle_gamma   90.00
#
_symmetry.space_group_name_H-M   'P 1'
#
loop_
_entity.id
_entity.type
_entity.pdbx_description
1 polymer ?
#
loop_
_entity_poly.entity_id
_entity_poly.type
_entity_poly.pdbx_seq_one_letter_code
_entity_poly.pdbx_strand_id
1 'polypeptide(L)' 'KITYCLVGEPSSTNTLGDIIKNGRRGSLGAELTVTGKQGHVAYPHLACNPIHAAMAALSEL' A
#
# COMPACT_ATOMS: atom_id res chain seq x y z
N LYS A 1 33.62 7.16 8.60
CA LYS A 1 32.88 7.55 7.37
C LYS A 1 32.98 6.41 6.38
N ILE A 2 31.90 6.05 5.70
CA ILE A 2 31.93 5.09 4.59
C ILE A 2 31.97 5.91 3.29
N THR A 3 33.03 5.74 2.50
CA THR A 3 33.17 6.41 1.20
C THR A 3 32.47 5.65 0.07
N TYR A 4 32.43 4.32 0.17
CA TYR A 4 31.81 3.43 -0.82
C TYR A 4 31.08 2.27 -0.14
N CYS A 5 29.95 1.85 -0.70
CA CYS A 5 29.18 0.70 -0.22
C CYS A 5 28.64 -0.08 -1.43
N LEU A 6 28.81 -1.40 -1.41
CA LEU A 6 28.24 -2.32 -2.39
C LEU A 6 27.27 -3.24 -1.65
N VAL A 7 26.02 -3.27 -2.09
CA VAL A 7 24.97 -4.11 -1.49
C VAL A 7 24.71 -5.30 -2.41
N GLY A 8 24.92 -6.52 -1.91
CA GLY A 8 24.84 -7.77 -2.67
C GLY A 8 23.43 -8.35 -2.83
N GLU A 9 22.39 -7.51 -2.81
CA GLU A 9 21.03 -7.94 -3.11
C GLU A 9 20.94 -8.47 -4.54
N PRO A 10 20.04 -9.43 -4.84
CA PRO A 10 19.85 -9.93 -6.20
C PRO A 10 19.41 -8.79 -7.12
N SER A 11 20.34 -8.33 -7.97
CA SER A 11 20.11 -7.22 -8.89
C SER A 11 19.80 -7.70 -10.31
N SER A 12 20.37 -8.84 -10.70
CA SER A 12 20.28 -9.40 -12.05
C SER A 12 18.91 -9.99 -12.39
N THR A 13 18.57 -10.01 -13.68
CA THR A 13 17.29 -10.55 -14.18
C THR A 13 17.44 -11.85 -14.96
N ASN A 14 18.27 -11.87 -15.99
CA ASN A 14 18.44 -13.01 -16.92
C ASN A 14 19.83 -13.64 -16.81
N THR A 15 20.88 -12.83 -16.73
CA THR A 15 22.28 -13.29 -16.68
C THR A 15 23.06 -12.50 -15.63
N LEU A 16 24.11 -13.11 -15.08
CA LEU A 16 24.92 -12.46 -14.05
C LEU A 16 25.50 -11.12 -14.56
N GLY A 17 25.22 -10.05 -13.82
CA GLY A 17 25.75 -8.71 -14.10
C GLY A 17 24.95 -7.88 -15.09
N ASP A 18 23.82 -8.38 -15.62
CA ASP A 18 22.97 -7.62 -16.55
C ASP A 18 22.35 -6.34 -15.96
N ILE A 19 22.23 -6.26 -14.62
CA ILE A 19 21.68 -5.09 -13.92
C ILE A 19 22.45 -4.80 -12.63
N ILE A 20 22.75 -3.52 -12.41
CA ILE A 20 23.22 -2.96 -11.13
C ILE A 20 22.18 -1.96 -10.63
N LYS A 21 21.84 -1.99 -9.34
CA LYS A 21 20.92 -1.02 -8.71
C LYS A 21 21.70 0.10 -8.04
N ASN A 22 21.60 1.31 -8.57
CA ASN A 22 22.20 2.53 -7.98
C ASN A 22 21.24 3.28 -7.03
N GLY A 23 20.05 2.74 -6.80
CA GLY A 23 19.05 3.33 -5.93
C GLY A 23 17.81 2.45 -5.79
N ARG A 24 16.96 2.81 -4.83
CA ARG A 24 15.64 2.20 -4.60
C ARG A 24 14.64 3.31 -4.32
N ARG A 25 13.38 3.06 -4.67
CA ARG A 25 12.27 3.90 -4.19
C ARG A 25 12.13 3.71 -2.68
N GLY A 26 11.67 4.74 -1.99
CA GLY A 26 11.15 4.58 -0.64
C GLY A 26 9.87 3.72 -0.63
N SER A 27 9.51 3.22 0.55
CA SER A 27 8.23 2.54 0.78
C SER A 27 7.49 3.27 1.88
N LEU A 28 6.22 3.60 1.64
CA LEU A 28 5.31 4.18 2.61
C LEU A 28 4.03 3.33 2.65
N GLY A 29 3.71 2.79 3.83
CA GLY A 29 2.47 2.07 4.08
C GLY A 29 1.59 2.83 5.06
N ALA A 30 0.27 2.61 4.98
CA ALA A 30 -0.71 3.17 5.90
C ALA A 30 -1.76 2.11 6.25
N GLU A 31 -2.26 2.17 7.48
CA GLU A 31 -3.41 1.41 7.95
C GLU A 31 -4.57 2.38 8.21
N LEU A 32 -5.71 2.13 7.57
CA LEU A 32 -6.87 3.01 7.64
C LEU A 32 -8.07 2.24 8.21
N THR A 33 -8.66 2.78 9.27
CA THR A 33 -9.94 2.31 9.81
C THR A 33 -11.05 3.28 9.38
N VAL A 34 -12.02 2.79 8.63
CA VAL A 34 -13.23 3.56 8.27
C VAL A 34 -14.34 3.19 9.25
N THR A 35 -14.77 4.16 10.05
CA THR A 35 -15.81 3.95 11.06
C THR A 35 -17.20 4.22 10.47
N GLY A 36 -18.09 3.24 10.60
CA GLY A 36 -19.50 3.39 10.28
C GLY A 36 -20.38 3.41 11.53
N LYS A 37 -21.67 3.16 11.36
CA LYS A 37 -22.64 2.98 12.45
C LYS A 37 -23.29 1.62 12.31
N GLN A 38 -23.11 0.75 13.29
CA GLN A 38 -23.69 -0.59 13.29
C GLN A 38 -25.23 -0.53 13.32
N GLY A 39 -25.89 -1.45 12.61
CA GLY A 39 -27.34 -1.62 12.65
C GLY A 39 -27.80 -2.84 11.86
N HIS A 40 -29.11 -3.03 11.77
CA HIS A 40 -29.72 -4.17 11.09
C HIS A 40 -29.93 -3.87 9.59
N VAL A 41 -29.67 -4.84 8.71
CA VAL A 41 -29.75 -4.66 7.23
C VAL A 41 -31.14 -4.22 6.75
N ALA A 42 -32.21 -4.65 7.43
CA ALA A 42 -33.59 -4.25 7.10
C ALA A 42 -33.90 -2.77 7.38
N TYR A 43 -33.07 -2.07 8.17
CA TYR A 43 -33.26 -0.66 8.52
C TYR A 43 -32.00 0.16 8.18
N PRO A 44 -31.63 0.25 6.89
CA PRO A 44 -30.37 0.86 6.47
C PRO A 44 -30.27 2.35 6.83
N HIS A 45 -31.39 3.04 6.97
CA HIS A 45 -31.45 4.45 7.38
C HIS A 45 -31.05 4.68 8.85
N LEU A 46 -30.96 3.64 9.68
CA LEU A 46 -30.49 3.73 11.07
C LEU A 46 -28.99 3.41 11.21
N ALA A 47 -28.38 2.83 10.16
CA ALA A 47 -27.00 2.38 10.11
C ALA A 47 -26.19 3.21 9.12
N CYS A 48 -24.86 3.07 9.17
CA CYS A 48 -23.96 3.56 8.14
C CYS A 48 -22.94 2.46 7.84
N ASN A 49 -23.02 1.89 6.64
CA ASN A 49 -22.08 0.87 6.20
C ASN A 49 -20.76 1.53 5.79
N PRO A 50 -19.64 1.30 6.52
CA PRO A 50 -18.36 1.93 6.19
C PRO A 50 -17.82 1.51 4.82
N ILE A 51 -18.23 0.34 4.29
CA ILE A 51 -17.84 -0.13 2.96
C ILE A 51 -18.42 0.80 1.88
N HIS A 52 -19.71 1.11 1.98
CA HIS A 52 -20.37 2.00 1.00
C HIS A 52 -19.81 3.42 1.10
N ALA A 53 -19.56 3.90 2.32
CA ALA A 53 -19.02 5.24 2.56
C ALA A 53 -17.60 5.40 2.00
N ALA A 54 -16.76 4.36 2.08
CA ALA A 54 -15.40 4.38 1.56
C ALA A 54 -15.30 4.18 0.04
N MET A 55 -16.37 3.72 -0.62
CA MET A 55 -16.28 3.23 -2.00
C MET A 55 -15.87 4.32 -2.99
N ALA A 56 -16.36 5.55 -2.82
CA ALA A 56 -15.98 6.67 -3.68
C ALA A 56 -14.48 6.98 -3.58
N ALA A 57 -13.96 7.09 -2.35
CA ALA A 57 -12.54 7.32 -2.12
C ALA A 57 -11.66 6.17 -2.63
N LEU A 58 -12.11 4.92 -2.48
CA LEU A 58 -11.38 3.76 -2.99
C LEU A 58 -11.40 3.67 -4.52
N SER A 59 -12.47 4.11 -5.18
CA SER A 59 -12.54 4.14 -6.64
C SER A 59 -11.65 5.20 -7.28
N GLU A 60 -11.26 6.22 -6.53
CA GLU A 60 -10.35 7.28 -6.98
C GLU A 60 -8.86 6.96 -6.74
N LEU A 61 -8.57 5.88 -5.99
CA LEU A 61 -7.21 5.41 -5.69
C LEU A 61 -6.62 4.58 -6.85
#